data_AF-W9XKP6-F1
#
_entry.id   AF-W9XKP6-F1
#
_cell.length_a   1.000
_cell.length_b   1.000
_cell.length_c   1.000
_cell.angle_alpha   90.00
_cell.angle_beta   90.00
_cell.angle_gamma   90.00
#
_symmetry.space_group_name_H-M   'P 1'
#
loop_
_entity.id
_entity.type
_entity.pdbx_description
1 polymer ?
#
loop_
_entity_poly.entity_id
_entity_poly.type
_entity_poly.pdbx_seq_one_letter_code
_entity_poly.pdbx_strand_id
1 'polypeptide(L)'
;MGGHRGQDRDLGSAEQAIQPSTTKPTAPQGSLSIVFTDIVKSTLIWEKDSAAMTQAMQLHDSTIRHLTESNQGYEVKQNGDGFMIAFPTAASAVQFCLDVQERLLDENWPREILKLPPGQVTTDSDGNLLFRGLQLRMSAHWGTPVCKWNDVIERMDYLGPMVNRAARFIQATEAGQIVVSEDFLRQLRGELEMQAEEGGEWVKEKDEFMQQSGPTDAHSSKTRASDNSNNKDPAENNNDETIDLRALRSNKGQENLTNQRFEIQLLGDHEFRGLDEPQRLYFLVPRSLEGRVDHWHQVTHVQGVKGNVRRGSG
;
A
#
# COMPACT_ATOMS: atom_id res chain seq x y z
N MET A 1 -43.61 55.90 -41.33
CA MET A 1 -42.63 54.80 -41.44
C MET A 1 -41.51 55.08 -40.46
N GLY A 2 -41.42 54.30 -39.39
CA GLY A 2 -40.40 54.44 -38.34
C GLY A 2 -40.45 53.18 -37.48
N GLY A 3 -39.35 52.43 -37.46
CA GLY A 3 -39.30 51.07 -36.96
C GLY A 3 -39.24 50.94 -35.45
N HIS A 4 -39.77 49.81 -34.96
CA HIS A 4 -39.49 49.23 -33.65
C HIS A 4 -39.14 47.75 -33.88
N ARG A 5 -37.86 47.38 -33.71
CA ARG A 5 -37.44 45.98 -33.57
C ARG A 5 -37.19 45.75 -32.08
N GLY A 6 -38.06 44.97 -31.45
CA GLY A 6 -37.79 44.36 -30.16
C GLY A 6 -36.72 43.28 -30.32
N GLN A 7 -35.71 43.32 -29.45
CA GLN A 7 -34.69 42.30 -29.32
C GLN A 7 -35.22 41.18 -28.44
N ASP A 8 -35.35 39.98 -28.99
CA ASP A 8 -35.50 38.75 -28.22
C ASP A 8 -34.18 38.46 -27.50
N ARG A 9 -34.27 38.30 -26.18
CA ARG A 9 -33.18 37.91 -25.30
C ARG A 9 -33.10 36.39 -25.32
N ASP A 10 -32.08 35.86 -25.97
CA ASP A 10 -31.75 34.45 -25.95
C ASP A 10 -31.02 34.13 -24.63
N LEU A 11 -31.71 33.44 -23.72
CA LEU A 11 -31.16 32.93 -22.47
C LEU A 11 -30.52 31.57 -22.76
N GLY A 12 -29.28 31.60 -23.25
CA GLY A 12 -28.42 30.42 -23.37
C GLY A 12 -27.81 30.07 -22.01
N SER A 13 -28.44 29.16 -21.29
CA SER A 13 -27.90 28.51 -20.09
C SER A 13 -26.63 27.73 -20.46
N ALA A 14 -25.45 28.27 -20.10
CA ALA A 14 -24.19 27.56 -20.20
C ALA A 14 -24.10 26.50 -19.09
N GLU A 15 -24.55 25.30 -19.41
CA GLU A 15 -24.30 24.09 -18.61
C GLU A 15 -22.80 23.77 -18.72
N GLN A 16 -22.02 24.25 -17.75
CA GLN A 16 -20.61 23.90 -17.61
C GLN A 16 -20.52 22.41 -17.25
N ALA A 17 -20.30 21.59 -18.27
CA ALA A 17 -19.89 20.22 -18.11
C ALA A 17 -18.62 20.17 -17.24
N ILE A 18 -18.73 19.56 -16.07
CA ILE A 18 -17.61 19.22 -15.20
C ILE A 18 -16.79 18.19 -15.96
N GLN A 19 -15.73 18.63 -16.64
CA GLN A 19 -14.73 17.72 -17.18
C GLN A 19 -13.98 17.12 -15.99
N PRO A 20 -13.85 15.78 -15.88
CA PRO A 20 -12.95 15.20 -14.88
C PRO A 20 -11.54 15.72 -15.17
N SER A 21 -10.96 16.44 -14.23
CA SER A 21 -9.58 16.90 -14.30
C SER A 21 -8.66 15.68 -14.26
N THR A 22 -8.26 15.16 -15.42
CA THR A 22 -7.20 14.15 -15.54
C THR A 22 -5.85 14.82 -15.31
N THR A 23 -5.61 15.35 -14.12
CA THR A 23 -4.28 15.80 -13.71
C THR A 23 -3.47 14.55 -13.42
N LYS A 24 -2.47 14.26 -14.25
CA LYS A 24 -1.48 13.20 -13.97
C LYS A 24 -0.95 13.39 -12.54
N PRO A 25 -0.76 12.31 -11.76
CA PRO A 25 -0.19 12.41 -10.41
C PRO A 25 1.12 13.20 -10.45
N THR A 26 1.25 14.20 -9.58
CA THR A 26 2.49 14.99 -9.48
C THR A 26 3.56 14.13 -8.82
N ALA A 27 4.78 14.16 -9.35
CA ALA A 27 5.89 13.39 -8.80
C ALA A 27 6.17 13.80 -7.33
N PRO A 28 6.11 12.89 -6.36
CA PRO A 28 6.36 13.20 -4.96
C PRO A 28 7.80 13.68 -4.73
N GLN A 29 7.98 14.54 -3.73
CA GLN A 29 9.27 15.09 -3.32
C GLN A 29 9.44 14.97 -1.81
N GLY A 30 10.68 15.06 -1.33
CA GLY A 30 10.99 14.86 0.09
C GLY A 30 11.07 13.37 0.44
N SER A 31 10.60 13.02 1.64
CA SER A 31 10.49 11.61 2.04
C SER A 31 9.28 10.97 1.37
N LEU A 32 9.47 9.76 0.85
CA LEU A 32 8.47 9.04 0.08
C LEU A 32 8.68 7.53 0.16
N SER A 33 7.67 6.77 -0.28
CA SER A 33 7.78 5.33 -0.49
C SER A 33 8.18 5.01 -1.92
N ILE A 34 9.12 4.09 -2.09
CA ILE A 34 9.36 3.42 -3.37
C ILE A 34 8.86 1.99 -3.29
N VAL A 35 8.02 1.60 -4.25
CA VAL A 35 7.56 0.24 -4.47
C VAL A 35 8.20 -0.30 -5.75
N PHE A 36 8.76 -1.50 -5.68
CA PHE A 36 9.13 -2.30 -6.83
C PHE A 36 8.16 -3.47 -6.99
N THR A 37 7.75 -3.75 -8.22
CA THR A 37 6.98 -4.95 -8.59
C THR A 37 7.79 -5.81 -9.55
N ASP A 38 7.51 -7.11 -9.59
CA ASP A 38 8.13 -8.05 -10.51
C ASP A 38 7.21 -9.27 -10.72
N ILE A 39 7.18 -9.83 -11.94
CA ILE A 39 6.39 -11.02 -12.25
C ILE A 39 7.23 -12.28 -11.97
N VAL A 40 6.74 -13.14 -11.10
CA VAL A 40 7.43 -14.38 -10.76
C VAL A 40 7.42 -15.35 -11.93
N LYS A 41 8.60 -15.87 -12.29
CA LYS A 41 8.81 -16.85 -13.37
C LYS A 41 8.36 -16.34 -14.76
N SER A 42 8.37 -15.03 -14.99
CA SER A 42 8.00 -14.44 -16.29
C SER A 42 8.81 -14.98 -17.47
N THR A 43 10.13 -15.15 -17.32
CA THR A 43 10.99 -15.74 -18.37
C THR A 43 10.50 -17.12 -18.80
N LEU A 44 10.09 -17.96 -17.85
CA LEU A 44 9.55 -19.29 -18.15
C LEU A 44 8.24 -19.19 -18.95
N ILE A 45 7.39 -18.24 -18.61
CA ILE A 45 6.13 -18.01 -19.32
C ILE A 45 6.41 -17.52 -20.75
N TRP A 46 7.33 -16.55 -20.91
CA TRP A 46 7.77 -16.05 -22.21
C TRP A 46 8.33 -17.14 -23.13
N GLU A 47 9.14 -18.04 -22.60
CA GLU A 47 9.70 -19.16 -23.35
C GLU A 47 8.65 -20.20 -23.77
N LYS A 48 7.60 -20.38 -22.95
CA LYS A 48 6.54 -21.37 -23.22
C LYS A 48 5.47 -20.86 -24.15
N ASP A 49 5.04 -19.62 -23.97
CA ASP A 49 3.99 -19.01 -24.79
C ASP A 49 4.12 -17.47 -24.81
N SER A 50 4.92 -16.96 -25.73
CA SER A 50 5.14 -15.52 -25.89
C SER A 50 3.89 -14.77 -26.35
N ALA A 51 2.99 -15.41 -27.10
CA ALA A 51 1.76 -14.80 -27.58
C ALA A 51 0.75 -14.60 -26.44
N ALA A 52 0.60 -15.60 -25.58
CA ALA A 52 -0.20 -15.48 -24.36
C ALA A 52 0.42 -14.48 -23.38
N MET A 53 1.76 -14.53 -23.20
CA MET A 53 2.46 -13.60 -22.30
C MET A 53 2.32 -12.15 -22.76
N THR A 54 2.36 -11.88 -24.07
CA THR A 54 2.15 -10.51 -24.60
C THR A 54 0.77 -9.96 -24.23
N GLN A 55 -0.27 -10.78 -24.35
CA GLN A 55 -1.64 -10.39 -23.95
C GLN A 55 -1.75 -10.21 -22.43
N ALA A 56 -1.12 -11.10 -21.66
CA ALA A 56 -1.10 -11.02 -20.20
C ALA A 56 -0.37 -9.75 -19.72
N MET A 57 0.75 -9.39 -20.34
CA MET A 57 1.47 -8.15 -20.04
C MET A 57 0.61 -6.90 -20.27
N GLN A 58 -0.25 -6.88 -21.29
CA GLN A 58 -1.16 -5.75 -21.51
C GLN A 58 -2.18 -5.59 -20.36
N LEU A 59 -2.73 -6.70 -19.88
CA LEU A 59 -3.65 -6.70 -18.73
C LEU A 59 -2.93 -6.29 -17.45
N HIS A 60 -1.76 -6.89 -17.19
CA HIS A 60 -0.88 -6.55 -16.07
C HIS A 60 -0.55 -5.06 -16.04
N ASP A 61 0.00 -4.52 -17.12
CA ASP A 61 0.44 -3.13 -17.18
C ASP A 61 -0.74 -2.16 -17.03
N SER A 62 -1.90 -2.49 -17.58
CA SER A 62 -3.12 -1.69 -17.44
C SER A 62 -3.60 -1.68 -15.98
N THR A 63 -3.61 -2.84 -15.32
CA THR A 63 -4.03 -2.97 -13.92
C THR A 63 -3.06 -2.26 -12.98
N ILE A 64 -1.74 -2.40 -13.17
CA ILE A 64 -0.74 -1.69 -12.35
C ILE A 64 -0.86 -0.18 -12.51
N ARG A 65 -1.02 0.33 -13.73
CA ARG A 65 -1.18 1.78 -13.96
C ARG A 65 -2.46 2.32 -13.34
N HIS A 66 -3.58 1.62 -13.50
CA HIS A 66 -4.84 2.02 -12.90
C HIS A 66 -4.74 2.08 -11.37
N LEU A 67 -4.18 1.05 -10.75
CA LEU A 67 -4.01 1.00 -9.30
C LEU A 67 -2.97 2.01 -8.79
N THR A 68 -1.96 2.33 -9.60
CA THR A 68 -1.01 3.41 -9.30
C THR A 68 -1.76 4.73 -9.17
N GLU A 69 -2.59 5.08 -10.16
CA GLU A 69 -3.37 6.32 -10.15
C GLU A 69 -4.39 6.37 -9.01
N SER A 70 -5.14 5.28 -8.78
CA SER A 70 -6.16 5.22 -7.70
C SER A 70 -5.56 5.36 -6.31
N ASN A 71 -4.30 4.97 -6.14
CA ASN A 71 -3.57 5.03 -4.88
C ASN A 71 -2.63 6.25 -4.81
N GLN A 72 -2.83 7.27 -5.65
CA GLN A 72 -2.02 8.50 -5.65
C GLN A 72 -0.52 8.26 -5.87
N GLY A 73 -0.18 7.16 -6.54
CA GLY A 73 1.17 6.81 -6.91
C GLY A 73 1.62 7.52 -8.18
N TYR A 74 2.94 7.59 -8.34
CA TYR A 74 3.61 8.13 -9.50
C TYR A 74 4.46 7.02 -10.14
N GLU A 75 4.11 6.63 -11.36
CA GLU A 75 4.89 5.67 -12.14
C GLU A 75 6.24 6.30 -12.54
N VAL A 76 7.33 5.82 -11.93
CA VAL A 76 8.68 6.31 -12.23
C VAL A 76 9.12 5.75 -13.57
N LYS A 77 9.11 4.42 -13.69
CA LYS A 77 9.51 3.67 -14.87
C LYS A 77 9.07 2.21 -14.78
N GLN A 78 9.01 1.57 -15.94
CA GLN A 78 8.85 0.14 -16.09
C GLN A 78 10.20 -0.48 -16.49
N ASN A 79 10.59 -1.56 -15.83
CA ASN A 79 11.84 -2.28 -16.06
C ASN A 79 11.51 -3.74 -16.40
N GLY A 80 11.33 -4.00 -17.70
CA GLY A 80 10.90 -5.32 -18.16
C GLY A 80 9.43 -5.57 -17.79
N ASP A 81 9.21 -6.57 -16.96
CA ASP A 81 7.93 -7.00 -16.41
C ASP A 81 7.61 -6.41 -15.02
N GLY A 82 8.54 -5.64 -14.45
CA GLY A 82 8.38 -4.95 -13.18
C GLY A 82 8.21 -3.44 -13.29
N PHE A 83 7.65 -2.83 -12.25
CA PHE A 83 7.47 -1.38 -12.14
C PHE A 83 8.26 -0.82 -10.96
N MET A 84 8.73 0.41 -11.11
CA MET A 84 9.17 1.29 -10.02
C MET A 84 8.15 2.40 -9.85
N ILE A 85 7.56 2.51 -8.67
CA ILE A 85 6.46 3.44 -8.37
C ILE A 85 6.80 4.20 -7.10
N ALA A 86 6.56 5.52 -7.10
CA ALA A 86 6.76 6.38 -5.95
C ALA A 86 5.42 6.80 -5.35
N PHE A 87 5.28 6.74 -4.03
CA PHE A 87 4.09 7.18 -3.31
C PHE A 87 4.46 8.23 -2.27
N PRO A 88 3.63 9.28 -2.08
CA PRO A 88 3.89 10.34 -1.10
C PRO A 88 3.81 9.85 0.36
N THR A 89 3.12 8.74 0.62
CA THR A 89 2.91 8.17 1.96
C THR A 89 3.14 6.66 1.96
N ALA A 90 3.48 6.11 3.12
CA ALA A 90 3.59 4.66 3.31
C ALA A 90 2.20 3.99 3.23
N ALA A 91 1.16 4.66 3.72
CA ALA A 91 -0.24 4.21 3.64
C ALA A 91 -0.70 3.96 2.20
N SER A 92 -0.48 4.92 1.30
CA SER A 92 -0.82 4.79 -0.12
C SER A 92 -0.05 3.66 -0.79
N ALA A 93 1.24 3.49 -0.45
CA ALA A 93 2.05 2.39 -0.98
C ALA A 93 1.57 1.01 -0.51
N VAL A 94 1.17 0.86 0.76
CA VAL A 94 0.59 -0.40 1.25
C VAL A 94 -0.74 -0.68 0.57
N GLN A 95 -1.63 0.31 0.48
CA GLN A 95 -2.94 0.13 -0.16
C GLN A 95 -2.77 -0.34 -1.60
N PHE A 96 -1.88 0.29 -2.37
CA PHE A 96 -1.52 -0.17 -3.72
C PHE A 96 -1.08 -1.64 -3.73
N CYS A 97 -0.15 -2.02 -2.85
CA CYS A 97 0.34 -3.40 -2.81
C CYS A 97 -0.78 -4.42 -2.50
N LEU A 98 -1.68 -4.09 -1.57
CA LEU A 98 -2.81 -4.94 -1.21
C LEU A 98 -3.80 -5.06 -2.37
N ASP A 99 -4.18 -3.93 -2.98
CA ASP A 99 -5.11 -3.87 -4.11
C ASP A 99 -4.58 -4.68 -5.29
N VAL A 100 -3.29 -4.60 -5.58
CA VAL A 100 -2.66 -5.40 -6.64
C VAL A 100 -2.82 -6.90 -6.35
N GLN A 101 -2.52 -7.35 -5.14
CA GLN A 101 -2.58 -8.78 -4.79
C GLN A 101 -3.99 -9.35 -4.91
N GLU A 102 -5.02 -8.56 -4.61
CA GLU A 102 -6.42 -8.95 -4.76
C GLU A 102 -6.87 -8.86 -6.23
N ARG A 103 -6.60 -7.73 -6.90
CA ARG A 103 -7.08 -7.46 -8.26
C ARG A 103 -6.58 -8.48 -9.29
N LEU A 104 -5.35 -8.98 -9.13
CA LEU A 104 -4.79 -9.99 -10.04
C LEU A 104 -5.61 -11.29 -10.06
N LEU A 105 -6.33 -11.62 -8.99
CA LEU A 105 -7.16 -12.83 -8.93
C LEU A 105 -8.39 -12.74 -9.83
N ASP A 106 -8.92 -11.53 -10.01
CA ASP A 106 -10.13 -11.25 -10.78
C ASP A 106 -9.86 -10.89 -12.25
N GLU A 107 -8.59 -10.75 -12.63
CA GLU A 107 -8.20 -10.34 -13.98
C GLU A 107 -8.57 -11.39 -15.05
N ASN A 108 -8.91 -10.94 -16.26
CA ASN A 108 -9.33 -11.83 -17.35
C ASN A 108 -8.14 -12.44 -18.10
N TRP A 109 -7.28 -13.16 -17.37
CA TRP A 109 -6.08 -13.77 -17.93
C TRP A 109 -6.36 -14.67 -19.13
N PRO A 110 -5.50 -14.66 -20.17
CA PRO A 110 -5.57 -15.62 -21.27
C PRO A 110 -5.58 -17.06 -20.74
N ARG A 111 -6.40 -17.92 -21.36
CA ARG A 111 -6.55 -19.32 -20.92
C ARG A 111 -5.23 -20.08 -20.95
N GLU A 112 -4.36 -19.71 -21.88
CA GLU A 112 -3.03 -20.25 -22.07
C GLU A 112 -2.14 -19.99 -20.85
N ILE A 113 -2.20 -18.78 -20.27
CA ILE A 113 -1.51 -18.45 -19.01
C ILE A 113 -2.02 -19.35 -17.87
N LEU A 114 -3.34 -19.52 -17.77
CA LEU A 114 -3.96 -20.34 -16.72
C LEU A 114 -3.63 -21.83 -16.84
N LYS A 115 -3.20 -22.31 -18.01
CA LYS A 115 -2.76 -23.69 -18.23
C LYS A 115 -1.30 -23.91 -17.84
N LEU A 116 -0.47 -22.87 -17.90
CA LEU A 116 0.95 -22.97 -17.56
C LEU A 116 1.12 -23.13 -16.04
N PRO A 117 2.02 -24.01 -15.56
CA PRO A 117 2.25 -24.20 -14.12
C PRO A 117 2.40 -22.92 -13.28
N PRO A 118 3.15 -21.87 -13.70
CA PRO A 118 3.23 -20.63 -12.93
C PRO A 118 1.96 -19.77 -12.93
N GLY A 119 1.02 -19.99 -13.86
CA GLY A 119 -0.22 -19.21 -13.98
C GLY A 119 -1.48 -19.96 -13.53
N GLN A 120 -1.35 -21.22 -13.12
CA GLN A 120 -2.45 -22.06 -12.70
C GLN A 120 -3.18 -21.52 -11.47
N VAL A 121 -4.46 -21.85 -11.39
CA VAL A 121 -5.27 -21.60 -10.20
C VAL A 121 -4.79 -22.50 -9.07
N THR A 122 -4.53 -21.91 -7.92
CA THR A 122 -4.22 -22.64 -6.69
C THR A 122 -5.18 -22.22 -5.59
N THR A 123 -5.55 -23.17 -4.74
CA THR A 123 -6.45 -22.97 -3.61
C THR A 123 -5.85 -23.53 -2.34
N ASP A 124 -6.35 -23.08 -1.18
CA ASP A 124 -6.08 -23.74 0.09
C ASP A 124 -6.92 -25.03 0.25
N SER A 125 -6.82 -25.65 1.43
CA SER A 125 -7.58 -26.85 1.78
C SER A 125 -9.09 -26.64 1.85
N ASP A 126 -9.53 -25.41 2.09
CA ASP A 126 -10.94 -25.03 2.19
C ASP A 126 -11.51 -24.59 0.83
N GLY A 127 -10.68 -24.56 -0.21
CA GLY A 127 -11.06 -24.18 -1.58
C GLY A 127 -11.01 -22.68 -1.84
N ASN A 128 -10.47 -21.88 -0.92
CA ASN A 128 -10.31 -20.44 -1.14
C ASN A 128 -9.19 -20.19 -2.16
N LEU A 129 -9.39 -19.21 -3.03
CA LEU A 129 -8.45 -18.87 -4.09
C LEU A 129 -7.18 -18.23 -3.51
N LEU A 130 -6.01 -18.80 -3.84
CA LEU A 130 -4.71 -18.27 -3.41
C LEU A 130 -4.02 -17.53 -4.57
N PHE A 131 -3.94 -18.16 -5.74
CA PHE A 131 -3.32 -17.58 -6.92
C PHE A 131 -4.12 -17.93 -8.18
N ARG A 132 -4.09 -17.02 -9.17
CA ARG A 132 -4.67 -17.20 -10.50
C ARG A 132 -3.99 -16.26 -11.50
N GLY A 133 -3.44 -16.81 -12.56
CA GLY A 133 -2.73 -16.02 -13.59
C GLY A 133 -1.36 -15.55 -13.16
N LEU A 134 -0.93 -14.38 -13.66
CA LEU A 134 0.41 -13.86 -13.35
C LEU A 134 0.53 -13.56 -11.85
N GLN A 135 1.60 -14.04 -11.24
CA GLN A 135 1.88 -13.87 -9.83
C GLN A 135 2.93 -12.78 -9.65
N LEU A 136 2.59 -11.74 -8.89
CA LEU A 136 3.51 -10.65 -8.60
C LEU A 136 4.13 -10.80 -7.22
N ARG A 137 5.36 -10.30 -7.11
CA ARG A 137 6.04 -10.04 -5.85
C ARG A 137 6.38 -8.54 -5.77
N MET A 138 6.34 -8.00 -4.57
CA MET A 138 6.54 -6.57 -4.36
C MET A 138 7.45 -6.29 -3.18
N SER A 139 8.26 -5.24 -3.29
CA SER A 139 8.98 -4.68 -2.16
C SER A 139 8.70 -3.19 -1.99
N ALA A 140 8.64 -2.71 -0.74
CA ALA A 140 8.50 -1.30 -0.43
C ALA A 140 9.51 -0.82 0.62
N HIS A 141 9.99 0.42 0.45
CA HIS A 141 10.88 1.08 1.40
C HIS A 141 10.54 2.57 1.49
N TRP A 142 10.73 3.15 2.67
CA TRP A 142 10.53 4.57 2.94
C TRP A 142 11.87 5.27 3.12
N GLY A 143 12.01 6.47 2.56
CA GLY A 143 13.19 7.30 2.77
C GLY A 143 13.20 8.54 1.89
N THR A 144 14.35 9.20 1.84
CA THR A 144 14.53 10.43 1.05
C THR A 144 15.45 10.16 -0.13
N PRO A 145 14.93 10.10 -1.37
CA PRO A 145 15.73 9.91 -2.57
C PRO A 145 16.35 11.22 -3.07
N VAL A 146 17.32 11.08 -3.97
CA VAL A 146 17.73 12.18 -4.85
C VAL A 146 16.74 12.25 -6.01
N CYS A 147 15.97 13.33 -6.05
CA CYS A 147 15.01 13.60 -7.12
C CYS A 147 15.75 14.17 -8.34
N LYS A 148 15.59 13.54 -9.51
CA LYS A 148 16.21 14.00 -10.76
C LYS A 148 15.16 14.05 -11.87
N TRP A 149 14.85 15.25 -12.33
CA TRP A 149 14.01 15.42 -13.51
C TRP A 149 14.75 14.96 -14.78
N ASN A 150 14.04 14.24 -15.65
CA ASN A 150 14.52 13.85 -16.96
C ASN A 150 13.73 14.59 -18.04
N ASP A 151 14.39 15.54 -18.70
CA ASP A 151 13.79 16.40 -19.74
C ASP A 151 13.36 15.63 -21.00
N VAL A 152 13.95 14.46 -21.28
CA VAL A 152 13.66 13.72 -22.52
C VAL A 152 12.35 12.96 -22.43
N ILE A 153 12.10 12.33 -21.27
CA ILE A 153 10.89 11.53 -21.03
C ILE A 153 9.84 12.29 -20.20
N GLU A 154 10.13 13.54 -19.84
CA GLU A 154 9.29 14.42 -19.02
C GLU A 154 8.79 13.74 -17.74
N ARG A 155 9.73 13.07 -17.05
CA ARG A 155 9.46 12.33 -15.82
C ARG A 155 10.55 12.54 -14.78
N MET A 156 10.13 12.55 -13.52
CA MET A 156 11.01 12.43 -12.36
C MET A 156 11.57 11.00 -12.27
N ASP A 157 12.88 10.89 -12.07
CA ASP A 157 13.56 9.69 -11.62
C ASP A 157 14.03 9.87 -10.17
N TYR A 158 14.17 8.76 -9.46
CA TYR A 158 14.61 8.75 -8.07
C TYR A 158 15.88 7.90 -7.96
N LEU A 159 16.89 8.46 -7.30
CA LEU A 159 18.22 7.86 -7.20
C LEU A 159 18.68 7.83 -5.74
N GLY A 160 19.78 7.10 -5.52
CA GLY A 160 20.51 7.10 -4.25
C GLY A 160 20.27 5.85 -3.40
N PRO A 161 20.91 5.79 -2.21
CA PRO A 161 20.94 4.59 -1.39
C PRO A 161 19.56 4.02 -1.05
N MET A 162 18.56 4.87 -0.77
CA MET A 162 17.21 4.39 -0.44
C MET A 162 16.59 3.61 -1.62
N VAL A 163 16.75 4.08 -2.86
CA VAL A 163 16.21 3.40 -4.06
C VAL A 163 16.93 2.09 -4.30
N ASN A 164 18.25 2.08 -4.07
CA ASN A 164 19.04 0.87 -4.16
C ASN A 164 18.59 -0.18 -3.14
N ARG A 165 18.27 0.22 -1.89
CA ARG A 165 17.71 -0.69 -0.87
C ARG A 165 16.37 -1.29 -1.32
N ALA A 166 15.43 -0.42 -1.72
CA ALA A 166 14.11 -0.83 -2.19
C ALA A 166 14.19 -1.86 -3.33
N ALA A 167 15.08 -1.62 -4.30
CA ALA A 167 15.32 -2.51 -5.45
C ALA A 167 15.97 -3.85 -5.06
N ARG A 168 16.65 -3.93 -3.92
CA ARG A 168 17.27 -5.18 -3.43
C ARG A 168 16.28 -6.05 -2.68
N PHE A 169 15.33 -5.46 -1.96
CA PHE A 169 14.37 -6.19 -1.14
C PHE A 169 13.48 -7.14 -1.94
N ILE A 170 13.23 -6.85 -3.22
CA ILE A 170 12.49 -7.76 -4.10
C ILE A 170 13.19 -9.11 -4.28
N GLN A 171 14.52 -9.19 -4.06
CA GLN A 171 15.28 -10.44 -4.13
C GLN A 171 14.96 -11.37 -2.96
N ALA A 172 14.42 -10.84 -1.86
CA ALA A 172 13.94 -11.60 -0.71
C ALA A 172 12.43 -11.90 -0.78
N THR A 173 11.77 -11.60 -1.91
CA THR A 173 10.33 -11.82 -2.07
C THR A 173 10.01 -13.05 -2.92
N GLU A 174 8.99 -13.78 -2.49
CA GLU A 174 8.34 -14.86 -3.21
C GLU A 174 7.01 -14.42 -3.84
N ALA A 175 6.41 -15.30 -4.65
CA ALA A 175 5.12 -15.04 -5.29
C ALA A 175 4.03 -14.66 -4.29
N GLY A 176 3.35 -13.55 -4.54
CA GLY A 176 2.27 -13.04 -3.70
C GLY A 176 2.73 -12.28 -2.46
N GLN A 177 4.04 -12.19 -2.20
CA GLN A 177 4.56 -11.48 -1.04
C GLN A 177 4.70 -9.98 -1.29
N ILE A 178 4.46 -9.21 -0.22
CA ILE A 178 4.73 -7.78 -0.14
C ILE A 178 5.76 -7.62 0.98
N VAL A 179 7.03 -7.41 0.64
CA VAL A 179 8.10 -7.25 1.63
C VAL A 179 8.39 -5.78 1.88
N VAL A 180 8.48 -5.40 3.14
CA VAL A 180 8.73 -4.02 3.56
C VAL A 180 9.87 -3.95 4.57
N SER A 181 10.63 -2.86 4.53
CA SER A 181 11.67 -2.56 5.52
C SER A 181 11.08 -2.12 6.87
N GLU A 182 11.89 -2.20 7.92
CA GLU A 182 11.56 -1.60 9.22
C GLU A 182 11.23 -0.09 9.13
N ASP A 183 12.01 0.71 8.39
CA ASP A 183 11.77 2.15 8.20
C ASP A 183 10.38 2.45 7.64
N PHE A 184 9.96 1.62 6.68
CA PHE A 184 8.63 1.71 6.08
C PHE A 184 7.52 1.43 7.11
N LEU A 185 7.68 0.43 7.97
CA LEU A 185 6.72 0.15 9.04
C LEU A 185 6.68 1.24 10.11
N ARG A 186 7.82 1.83 10.45
CA ARG A 186 7.88 2.98 11.38
C ARG A 186 7.10 4.17 10.82
N GLN A 187 7.30 4.48 9.53
CA GLN A 187 6.54 5.54 8.87
C GLN A 187 5.05 5.22 8.83
N LEU A 188 4.68 4.02 8.35
CA LEU A 188 3.27 3.60 8.26
C LEU A 188 2.58 3.73 9.62
N ARG A 189 3.25 3.31 10.70
CA ARG A 189 2.71 3.45 12.07
C ARG A 189 2.43 4.90 12.42
N GLY A 190 3.41 5.80 12.20
CA GLY A 190 3.22 7.22 12.46
C GLY A 190 2.06 7.82 11.66
N GLU A 191 1.93 7.43 10.38
CA GLU A 191 0.80 7.86 9.54
C GLU A 191 -0.56 7.36 10.06
N LEU A 192 -0.63 6.10 10.52
CA LEU A 192 -1.85 5.53 11.11
C LEU A 192 -2.24 6.21 12.43
N GLU A 193 -1.26 6.52 13.27
CA GLU A 193 -1.45 7.18 14.57
C GLU A 193 -1.95 8.62 14.39
N MET A 194 -1.32 9.40 13.50
CA MET A 194 -1.75 10.77 13.20
C MET A 194 -3.20 10.82 12.68
N GLN A 195 -3.57 9.90 11.78
CA GLN A 195 -4.95 9.85 11.29
C GLN A 195 -5.97 9.46 12.36
N ALA A 196 -5.60 8.60 13.31
CA ALA A 196 -6.48 8.23 14.41
C ALA A 196 -6.70 9.41 15.37
N GLU A 197 -5.67 10.25 15.58
CA GLU A 197 -5.76 11.48 16.35
C GLU A 197 -6.63 12.53 15.66
N GLU A 198 -6.39 12.80 14.37
CA GLU A 198 -7.19 13.74 13.55
C GLU A 198 -8.66 13.31 13.46
N GLY A 199 -8.93 12.01 13.23
CA GLY A 199 -10.29 11.47 13.24
C GLY A 199 -10.95 11.56 14.62
N GLY A 200 -10.18 11.38 15.69
CA GLY A 200 -10.65 11.54 17.07
C GLY A 200 -10.99 13.00 17.42
N GLU A 201 -10.21 13.96 16.94
CA GLU A 201 -10.51 15.39 17.09
C GLU A 201 -11.78 15.80 16.33
N TRP A 202 -11.95 15.34 15.08
CA TRP A 202 -13.19 15.57 14.31
C TRP A 202 -14.44 14.99 14.95
N VAL A 203 -14.34 13.79 15.55
CA VAL A 203 -15.46 13.17 16.28
C VAL A 203 -15.77 13.97 17.55
N LYS A 204 -14.75 14.41 18.31
CA LYS A 204 -14.95 15.28 19.48
C LYS A 204 -15.58 16.62 19.08
N GLU A 205 -15.13 17.24 18.00
CA GLU A 205 -15.68 18.51 17.52
C GLU A 205 -17.14 18.36 17.06
N LYS A 206 -17.49 17.24 16.40
CA LYS A 206 -18.89 16.91 16.08
C LYS A 206 -19.73 16.68 17.33
N ASP A 207 -19.22 15.96 18.33
CA ASP A 207 -19.92 15.71 19.58
C ASP A 207 -20.12 17.00 20.40
N GLU A 208 -19.12 17.89 20.43
CA GLU A 208 -19.21 19.21 21.06
C GLU A 208 -20.17 20.14 20.30
N PHE A 209 -20.16 20.13 18.96
CA PHE A 209 -21.07 20.91 18.12
C PHE A 209 -22.53 20.43 18.23
N MET A 210 -22.75 19.12 18.35
CA MET A 210 -24.06 18.52 18.65
C MET A 210 -24.54 18.83 20.07
N GLN A 211 -23.62 19.00 21.03
CA GLN A 211 -23.96 19.39 22.41
C GLN A 211 -24.25 20.89 22.57
N GLN A 212 -23.73 21.75 21.68
CA GLN A 212 -23.98 23.20 21.68
C GLN A 212 -25.29 23.61 20.97
N SER A 213 -25.96 22.71 20.25
CA SER A 213 -27.22 22.98 19.52
C SER A 213 -28.49 22.45 20.22
N GLY A 214 -28.40 22.00 21.46
CA GLY A 214 -29.54 21.69 22.35
C GLY A 214 -30.06 22.91 23.13
N PRO A 215 -31.33 22.92 23.60
CA PRO A 215 -31.93 24.10 24.21
C PRO A 215 -31.23 24.44 25.53
N THR A 216 -30.97 25.73 25.72
CA THR A 216 -30.48 26.32 26.96
C THR A 216 -31.41 26.00 28.13
N ASP A 217 -30.88 25.37 29.18
CA ASP A 217 -31.36 25.60 30.54
C ASP A 217 -30.33 25.20 31.61
N ALA A 218 -30.50 25.83 32.76
CA ALA A 218 -29.50 26.26 33.71
C ALA A 218 -29.19 25.28 34.86
N HIS A 219 -27.99 25.50 35.45
CA HIS A 219 -27.57 25.23 36.84
C HIS A 219 -27.31 23.76 37.26
N SER A 220 -26.07 23.44 37.63
CA SER A 220 -25.57 23.63 39.01
C SER A 220 -24.12 23.15 39.17
N SER A 221 -23.55 23.51 40.31
CA SER A 221 -22.15 23.80 40.59
C SER A 221 -21.41 22.76 41.46
N LYS A 222 -20.07 22.89 41.50
CA LYS A 222 -19.05 22.44 42.51
C LYS A 222 -18.38 21.08 42.19
N THR A 223 -17.08 20.85 42.40
CA THR A 223 -16.03 21.50 43.23
C THR A 223 -14.63 21.07 42.77
N ARG A 224 -13.61 21.91 43.00
CA ARG A 224 -12.17 21.63 42.89
C ARG A 224 -11.67 20.63 43.95
N ALA A 225 -10.68 19.82 43.59
CA ALA A 225 -9.52 19.53 44.44
C ALA A 225 -8.32 19.15 43.57
N SER A 226 -7.21 19.86 43.78
CA SER A 226 -5.86 19.57 43.32
C SER A 226 -5.22 18.48 44.16
N ASP A 227 -4.36 17.65 43.59
CA ASP A 227 -3.09 17.31 44.23
C ASP A 227 -2.04 16.81 43.24
N ASN A 228 -0.81 17.26 43.49
CA ASN A 228 0.39 17.11 42.70
C ASN A 228 1.41 16.35 43.54
N SER A 229 2.05 15.30 43.02
CA SER A 229 3.38 14.91 43.48
C SER A 229 4.13 14.07 42.44
N ASN A 230 5.19 14.67 41.91
CA ASN A 230 6.33 14.01 41.27
C ASN A 230 6.93 12.91 42.17
N ASN A 231 7.40 11.82 41.56
CA ASN A 231 8.80 11.44 41.78
C ASN A 231 9.35 10.60 40.62
N LYS A 232 10.49 11.08 40.09
CA LYS A 232 11.40 10.36 39.19
C LYS A 232 12.24 9.39 40.01
N ASP A 233 12.68 8.30 39.40
CA ASP A 233 14.10 7.94 39.34
C ASP A 233 14.38 6.81 38.33
N PRO A 234 15.64 6.68 37.85
CA PRO A 234 15.94 6.37 36.45
C PRO A 234 16.34 4.91 36.26
N ALA A 235 15.81 4.26 35.22
CA ALA A 235 16.27 2.95 34.78
C ALA A 235 16.50 2.97 33.26
N GLU A 236 17.79 3.05 32.92
CA GLU A 236 18.45 2.41 31.79
C GLU A 236 17.74 2.44 30.43
N ASN A 237 18.17 3.45 29.67
CA ASN A 237 17.89 3.71 28.27
C ASN A 237 18.44 2.57 27.37
N ASN A 238 17.70 1.47 27.26
CA ASN A 238 17.90 0.48 26.21
C ASN A 238 16.87 0.74 25.10
N ASN A 239 17.22 1.60 24.15
CA ASN A 239 16.42 1.92 22.96
C ASN A 239 16.44 0.75 21.95
N ASP A 240 15.92 -0.40 22.35
CA ASP A 240 15.43 -1.41 21.41
C ASP A 240 13.90 -1.29 21.39
N GLU A 241 13.40 -0.21 20.80
CA GLU A 241 11.96 -0.03 20.55
C GLU A 241 11.53 -1.06 19.50
N THR A 242 11.25 -2.28 19.97
CA THR A 242 10.56 -3.29 19.20
C THR A 242 9.24 -2.69 18.73
N ILE A 243 9.08 -2.57 17.41
CA ILE A 243 7.84 -2.04 16.82
C ILE A 243 6.66 -2.88 17.32
N ASP A 244 5.70 -2.26 18.02
CA ASP A 244 4.45 -2.95 18.37
C ASP A 244 3.55 -3.08 17.13
N LEU A 245 3.70 -4.22 16.46
CA LEU A 245 2.95 -4.58 15.25
C LEU A 245 1.44 -4.71 15.51
N ARG A 246 0.97 -4.75 16.76
CA ARG A 246 -0.46 -4.87 17.09
C ARG A 246 -1.22 -3.57 16.83
N ALA A 247 -0.55 -2.42 16.94
CA ALA A 247 -1.13 -1.09 16.68
C ALA A 247 -1.33 -0.80 15.18
N LEU A 248 -0.68 -1.57 14.29
CA LEU A 248 -0.78 -1.44 12.84
C LEU A 248 -2.02 -2.15 12.23
N ARG A 249 -2.93 -2.66 13.07
CA ARG A 249 -4.16 -3.31 12.60
C ARG A 249 -5.21 -2.26 12.24
N SER A 250 -5.60 -2.21 10.96
CA SER A 250 -6.69 -1.37 10.43
C SER A 250 -7.95 -1.45 11.31
N ASN A 251 -8.42 -0.27 11.76
CA ASN A 251 -9.66 -0.08 12.51
C ASN A 251 -10.76 0.49 11.59
N LYS A 252 -12.03 0.14 11.88
CA LYS A 252 -13.23 0.43 11.06
C LYS A 252 -13.54 1.91 10.75
N GLY A 253 -12.70 2.86 11.15
CA GLY A 253 -12.94 4.31 11.04
C GLY A 253 -11.88 5.11 10.28
N GLN A 254 -10.89 4.47 9.64
CA GLN A 254 -9.87 5.16 8.86
C GLN A 254 -10.34 5.27 7.40
N GLU A 255 -10.89 6.43 7.01
CA GLU A 255 -11.46 6.64 5.67
C GLU A 255 -10.42 6.55 4.54
N ASN A 256 -9.12 6.66 4.86
CA ASN A 256 -8.02 6.60 3.90
C ASN A 256 -7.02 5.45 4.15
N LEU A 257 -7.33 4.49 5.05
CA LEU A 257 -6.54 3.27 5.23
C LEU A 257 -7.43 2.03 5.30
N THR A 258 -7.42 1.34 4.16
CA THR A 258 -7.81 -0.04 3.95
C THR A 258 -9.21 -0.42 4.47
N ASN A 259 -10.17 -0.51 3.55
CA ASN A 259 -11.31 -1.43 3.71
C ASN A 259 -10.85 -2.89 3.96
N GLN A 260 -9.58 -3.20 3.67
CA GLN A 260 -8.94 -4.51 3.80
C GLN A 260 -8.10 -4.58 5.09
N ARG A 261 -8.15 -5.69 5.82
CA ARG A 261 -7.22 -5.93 6.94
C ARG A 261 -5.98 -6.62 6.40
N PHE A 262 -4.81 -6.35 6.99
CA PHE A 262 -3.58 -7.09 6.73
C PHE A 262 -2.88 -7.49 8.02
N GLU A 263 -2.01 -8.49 7.92
CA GLU A 263 -1.11 -8.91 8.99
C GLU A 263 0.34 -8.63 8.63
N ILE A 264 1.18 -8.45 9.64
CA ILE A 264 2.62 -8.19 9.49
C ILE A 264 3.37 -9.34 10.14
N GLN A 265 4.30 -9.93 9.40
CA GLN A 265 5.14 -11.01 9.91
C GLN A 265 6.61 -10.66 9.70
N LEU A 266 7.45 -10.96 10.70
CA LEU A 266 8.89 -10.76 10.62
C LEU A 266 9.49 -11.79 9.65
N LEU A 267 10.17 -11.30 8.62
CA LEU A 267 10.99 -12.14 7.75
C LEU A 267 12.39 -12.34 8.35
N GLY A 268 12.90 -11.33 9.06
CA GLY A 268 14.19 -11.34 9.75
C GLY A 268 15.23 -10.47 9.06
N ASP A 269 16.48 -10.56 9.52
CA ASP A 269 17.58 -9.75 9.02
C ASP A 269 18.19 -10.39 7.77
N HIS A 270 18.27 -9.63 6.67
CA HIS A 270 18.73 -10.10 5.37
C HIS A 270 19.94 -9.30 4.88
N GLU A 271 20.99 -10.01 4.47
CA GLU A 271 22.15 -9.40 3.82
C GLU A 271 21.91 -9.25 2.31
N PHE A 272 22.23 -8.08 1.78
CA PHE A 272 22.14 -7.82 0.35
C PHE A 272 23.49 -7.37 -0.19
N ARG A 273 23.88 -7.92 -1.34
CA ARG A 273 25.10 -7.48 -2.02
C ARG A 273 25.04 -5.97 -2.31
N GLY A 274 26.04 -5.25 -1.80
CA GLY A 274 26.19 -3.81 -2.02
C GLY A 274 25.44 -2.93 -1.00
N LEU A 275 24.87 -3.52 0.05
CA LEU A 275 24.44 -2.81 1.25
C LEU A 275 25.40 -3.16 2.39
N ASP A 276 25.78 -2.17 3.19
CA ASP A 276 26.80 -2.33 4.23
C ASP A 276 26.29 -3.07 5.47
N GLU A 277 24.98 -3.02 5.74
CA GLU A 277 24.35 -3.58 6.94
C GLU A 277 23.20 -4.54 6.57
N PRO A 278 23.00 -5.63 7.35
CA PRO A 278 21.80 -6.45 7.25
C PRO A 278 20.54 -5.60 7.39
N GLN A 279 19.51 -5.93 6.63
CA GLN A 279 18.26 -5.18 6.56
C GLN A 279 17.16 -6.02 7.20
N ARG A 280 16.52 -5.47 8.24
CA ARG A 280 15.38 -6.11 8.89
C ARG A 280 14.13 -5.96 8.04
N LEU A 281 13.59 -7.10 7.62
CA LEU A 281 12.46 -7.17 6.69
C LEU A 281 11.25 -7.83 7.31
N TYR A 282 10.09 -7.42 6.81
CA TYR A 282 8.77 -7.93 7.16
C TYR A 282 8.00 -8.22 5.89
N PHE A 283 7.00 -9.09 5.97
CA PHE A 283 6.02 -9.21 4.89
C PHE A 283 4.61 -8.88 5.37
N LEU A 284 3.85 -8.25 4.48
CA LEU A 284 2.45 -7.89 4.67
C LEU A 284 1.57 -8.93 3.98
N VAL A 285 0.55 -9.40 4.70
CA VAL A 285 -0.39 -10.40 4.20
C VAL A 285 -1.81 -9.82 4.23
N PRO A 286 -2.46 -9.61 3.07
CA PRO A 286 -3.89 -9.30 3.04
C PRO A 286 -4.66 -10.42 3.75
N ARG A 287 -5.59 -10.07 4.64
CA ARG A 287 -6.36 -11.06 5.41
C ARG A 287 -7.24 -11.92 4.50
N SER A 288 -7.73 -11.35 3.40
CA SER A 288 -8.41 -12.07 2.31
C SER A 288 -7.57 -13.19 1.69
N LEU A 289 -6.25 -13.13 1.87
CA LEU A 289 -5.26 -14.02 1.28
C LEU A 289 -4.36 -14.66 2.35
N GLU A 290 -4.86 -14.78 3.58
CA GLU A 290 -4.11 -15.36 4.71
C GLU A 290 -3.68 -16.81 4.46
N GLY A 291 -4.46 -17.57 3.67
CA GLY A 291 -4.10 -18.93 3.25
C GLY A 291 -2.80 -19.03 2.44
N ARG A 292 -2.27 -17.91 1.91
CA ARG A 292 -0.95 -17.88 1.25
C ARG A 292 0.19 -18.15 2.23
N VAL A 293 0.02 -17.88 3.53
CA VAL A 293 1.06 -18.14 4.55
C VAL A 293 1.36 -19.63 4.63
N ASP A 294 0.32 -20.46 4.72
CA ASP A 294 0.47 -21.93 4.73
C ASP A 294 1.03 -22.45 3.40
N HIS A 295 0.62 -21.85 2.28
CA HIS A 295 1.19 -22.18 0.97
C HIS A 295 2.70 -21.90 0.92
N TRP A 296 3.14 -20.73 1.39
CA TRP A 296 4.56 -20.39 1.43
C TRP A 296 5.35 -21.36 2.29
N HIS A 297 4.85 -21.77 3.45
CA HIS A 297 5.51 -22.78 4.28
C HIS A 297 5.73 -24.13 3.58
N GLN A 298 4.79 -24.54 2.73
CA GLN A 298 4.81 -25.85 2.08
C GLN A 298 5.69 -25.87 0.83
N VAL A 299 5.66 -24.79 0.05
CA VAL A 299 6.24 -24.75 -1.30
C VAL A 299 7.61 -24.05 -1.33
N THR A 300 7.84 -23.15 -0.38
CA THR A 300 9.06 -22.34 -0.29
C THR A 300 9.66 -22.54 1.10
N HIS A 301 10.91 -22.96 1.22
CA HIS A 301 11.58 -23.02 2.54
C HIS A 301 11.89 -21.58 3.00
N VAL A 302 10.86 -20.78 3.28
CA VAL A 302 10.97 -19.37 3.64
C VAL A 302 11.56 -19.26 5.05
N GLN A 303 12.73 -18.62 5.17
CA GLN A 303 13.27 -18.25 6.47
C GLN A 303 12.41 -17.12 7.08
N GLY A 304 12.15 -17.18 8.40
CA GLY A 304 11.36 -16.17 9.12
C GLY A 304 9.93 -16.59 9.45
N VAL A 305 9.33 -17.51 8.68
CA VAL A 305 8.03 -18.09 9.03
C VAL A 305 8.25 -19.25 10.01
N LYS A 306 8.42 -18.93 11.30
CA LYS A 306 8.37 -19.91 12.39
C LYS A 306 7.21 -19.56 13.32
N GLY A 307 6.11 -20.29 13.20
CA GLY A 307 4.96 -20.15 14.10
C GLY A 307 4.14 -21.43 14.19
N ASN A 308 4.37 -22.19 15.27
CA ASN A 308 3.43 -23.12 15.91
C ASN A 308 2.65 -24.10 15.02
N VAL A 309 3.31 -25.18 14.60
CA VAL A 309 2.59 -26.47 14.53
C VAL A 309 2.19 -26.83 15.97
N ARG A 310 0.94 -26.53 16.36
CA ARG A 310 0.31 -27.29 17.44
C ARG A 310 0.28 -28.74 16.96
N ARG A 311 1.23 -29.55 17.45
CA ARG A 311 1.07 -31.00 17.45
C ARG A 311 -0.14 -31.31 18.33
N GLY A 312 -1.32 -31.38 17.72
CA GLY A 312 -2.46 -32.06 18.28
C GLY A 312 -2.20 -33.57 18.20
N SER A 313 -1.91 -34.15 19.34
CA SER A 313 -1.98 -35.59 19.61
C SER A 313 -3.41 -36.09 19.46
N GLY A 314 -3.59 -37.19 18.72
CA GLY A 314 -4.82 -37.95 18.54
C GLY A 314 -4.60 -39.02 17.49
#